data_AF-A0A328BV49-F1
#
_entry.id   AF-A0A328BV49-F1
#
_cell.length_a   1.000
_cell.length_b   1.000
_cell.length_c   1.000
_cell.angle_alpha   90.00
_cell.angle_beta   90.00
_cell.angle_gamma   90.00
#
_symmetry.space_group_name_H-M   'P 1'
#
loop_
_entity.id
_entity.type
_entity.pdbx_description
1 polymer ?
#
loop_
_entity_poly.entity_id
_entity_poly.type
_entity_poly.pdbx_seq_one_letter_code
_entity_poly.pdbx_strand_id
1 'polypeptide(L)'
;MFITNFYSKPFPLVEIYDRIRADVLVQRIVNSVYQSMVPEQWLYNVLLRLSDYAYRLNDEERQCFISVALKQGFDLSVSSIANAKLESDEAIREAYNALYGHDDDDYDDD
;
A
#
# COMPACT_ATOMS: atom_id res chain seq x y z
N MET A 1 -8.31 17.25 -22.94
CA MET A 1 -7.10 17.42 -22.12
C MET A 1 -7.55 17.48 -20.66
N PHE A 2 -7.47 16.35 -19.96
CA PHE A 2 -7.97 16.20 -18.58
C PHE A 2 -6.92 16.74 -17.60
N ILE A 3 -7.35 17.69 -16.76
CA ILE A 3 -6.49 18.40 -15.82
C ILE A 3 -6.21 17.48 -14.62
N THR A 4 -4.98 17.01 -14.54
CA THR A 4 -4.37 16.38 -13.36
C THR A 4 -4.24 17.42 -12.24
N ASN A 5 -5.18 17.42 -11.31
CA ASN A 5 -5.06 18.13 -10.04
C ASN A 5 -5.56 17.22 -8.90
N PHE A 6 -4.86 16.11 -8.70
CA PHE A 6 -4.90 15.38 -7.44
C PHE A 6 -4.07 16.15 -6.40
N TYR A 7 -4.57 17.31 -5.99
CA TYR A 7 -4.08 17.96 -4.79
C TYR A 7 -4.51 17.12 -3.59
N SER A 8 -3.60 16.25 -3.15
CA SER A 8 -3.55 15.74 -1.79
C SER A 8 -3.56 16.94 -0.84
N LYS A 9 -4.68 17.16 -0.15
CA LYS A 9 -4.71 18.16 0.92
C LYS A 9 -3.65 17.78 1.97
N PRO A 10 -2.79 18.71 2.41
CA PRO A 10 -1.92 18.45 3.56
C PRO A 10 -2.81 18.19 4.78
N PHE A 11 -2.57 17.08 5.46
CA PHE A 11 -3.26 16.74 6.70
C PHE A 11 -2.99 17.83 7.74
N PRO A 12 -4.00 18.33 8.47
CA PRO A 12 -3.76 19.24 9.58
C PRO A 12 -2.90 18.54 10.62
N LEU A 13 -1.90 19.26 11.15
CA LEU A 13 -1.08 18.85 12.29
C LEU A 13 -2.00 18.61 13.49
N VAL A 14 -2.46 17.36 13.63
CA VAL A 14 -3.14 16.89 14.83
C VAL A 14 -2.05 16.60 15.84
N GLU A 15 -2.01 17.31 16.97
CA GLU A 15 -1.16 16.93 18.10
C GLU A 15 -1.49 15.48 18.51
N ILE A 16 -0.54 14.56 18.36
CA ILE A 16 -0.72 13.12 18.59
C ILE A 16 -0.15 12.77 19.96
N TYR A 17 -1.03 12.59 20.96
CA TYR A 17 -0.63 12.00 22.24
C TYR A 17 -1.52 10.84 22.71
N ASP A 18 -2.50 10.41 21.91
CA ASP A 18 -3.37 9.28 22.25
C ASP A 18 -3.21 8.12 21.27
N ARG A 19 -3.05 6.90 21.80
CA ARG A 19 -3.09 5.64 21.01
C ARG A 19 -4.38 5.50 20.20
N ILE A 20 -5.48 6.09 20.70
CA ILE A 20 -6.82 6.19 20.06
C ILE A 20 -6.83 7.13 18.83
N ARG A 21 -5.77 7.94 18.63
CA ARG A 21 -5.61 8.74 17.41
C ARG A 21 -4.81 7.97 16.36
N ALA A 22 -3.82 7.20 16.79
CA ALA A 22 -2.97 6.43 15.89
C ALA A 22 -3.75 5.31 15.17
N ASP A 23 -4.67 4.62 15.85
CA ASP A 23 -5.50 3.57 15.23
C ASP A 23 -6.45 4.14 14.18
N VAL A 24 -7.10 5.27 14.48
CA VAL A 24 -7.97 6.00 13.55
C VAL A 24 -7.16 6.50 12.36
N LEU A 25 -5.92 6.96 12.58
CA LEU A 25 -5.04 7.39 11.50
C LEU A 25 -4.61 6.23 10.60
N VAL A 26 -4.19 5.08 11.15
CA VAL A 26 -3.87 3.88 10.37
C VAL A 26 -5.08 3.48 9.53
N GLN A 27 -6.27 3.36 10.15
CA GLN A 27 -7.49 2.98 9.43
C GLN A 27 -7.85 3.98 8.32
N ARG A 28 -7.70 5.28 8.57
CA ARG A 28 -7.93 6.31 7.54
C ARG A 28 -6.97 6.20 6.38
N ILE A 29 -5.69 5.94 6.64
CA ILE A 29 -4.70 5.74 5.58
C ILE A 29 -5.06 4.49 4.77
N VAL A 30 -5.32 3.36 5.43
CA VAL A 30 -5.74 2.10 4.77
C VAL A 30 -6.97 2.31 3.89
N ASN A 31 -8.01 2.95 4.43
CA ASN A 31 -9.25 3.23 3.69
C ASN A 31 -9.06 4.25 2.55
N SER A 32 -7.98 5.05 2.57
CA SER A 32 -7.65 5.99 1.50
C SER A 32 -6.92 5.34 0.31
N VAL A 33 -6.38 4.13 0.50
CA VAL A 33 -5.70 3.40 -0.58
C VAL A 33 -6.74 2.77 -1.49
N TYR A 34 -6.60 3.03 -2.80
CA TYR A 34 -7.47 2.42 -3.81
C TYR A 34 -7.41 0.89 -3.72
N GLN A 35 -8.58 0.27 -3.60
CA GLN A 35 -8.71 -1.20 -3.59
C GLN A 35 -8.43 -1.72 -5.00
N SER A 36 -7.25 -2.32 -5.20
CA SER A 36 -6.92 -3.01 -6.44
C SER A 36 -7.73 -4.30 -6.56
N MET A 37 -8.00 -4.72 -7.80
CA MET A 37 -8.55 -6.06 -8.08
C MET A 37 -7.52 -7.17 -7.81
N VAL A 38 -6.24 -6.82 -7.69
CA VAL A 38 -5.16 -7.70 -7.25
C VAL A 38 -4.89 -7.43 -5.76
N PRO A 39 -5.29 -8.32 -4.83
CA PRO A 39 -5.18 -8.10 -3.39
C PRO A 39 -3.75 -7.82 -2.90
N GLU A 40 -2.76 -8.49 -3.49
CA GLU A 40 -1.33 -8.36 -3.18
C GLU A 40 -0.84 -6.95 -3.51
N GLN A 41 -1.29 -6.41 -4.65
CA GLN A 41 -1.01 -5.03 -5.04
C GLN A 41 -1.67 -4.02 -4.11
N TRP A 42 -2.90 -4.29 -3.65
CA TRP A 42 -3.55 -3.45 -2.66
C TRP A 42 -2.75 -3.43 -1.34
N LEU A 43 -2.36 -4.60 -0.84
CA LEU A 43 -1.59 -4.74 0.39
C LEU A 43 -0.26 -3.98 0.29
N TYR A 44 0.50 -4.18 -0.79
CA TYR A 44 1.76 -3.46 -1.02
C TYR A 44 1.57 -1.94 -1.00
N ASN A 45 0.53 -1.43 -1.66
CA ASN A 45 0.22 0.01 -1.66
C ASN A 45 -0.17 0.54 -0.28
N VAL A 46 -0.87 -0.26 0.54
CA VAL A 46 -1.17 0.07 1.94
C VAL A 46 0.11 0.18 2.76
N LEU A 47 0.99 -0.80 2.66
CA LEU A 47 2.25 -0.81 3.41
C LEU A 47 3.14 0.38 3.03
N LEU A 48 3.23 0.71 1.74
CA LEU A 48 3.95 1.90 1.26
C LEU A 48 3.38 3.18 1.87
N ARG A 49 2.05 3.37 1.86
CA ARG A 49 1.42 4.58 2.39
C ARG A 49 1.59 4.73 3.90
N LEU A 50 1.48 3.64 4.64
CA LEU A 50 1.71 3.64 6.09
C LEU A 50 3.18 3.93 6.41
N SER A 51 4.12 3.31 5.70
CA SER A 51 5.56 3.55 5.83
C SER A 51 5.93 5.01 5.53
N ASP A 52 5.42 5.57 4.44
CA ASP A 52 5.64 6.97 4.05
C ASP A 52 5.12 7.95 5.11
N TYR A 53 4.02 7.64 5.77
CA TYR A 53 3.49 8.46 6.85
C TYR A 53 4.38 8.34 8.09
N ALA A 54 4.73 7.12 8.50
CA ALA A 54 5.59 6.86 9.66
C ALA A 54 6.95 7.57 9.56
N TYR A 55 7.53 7.64 8.35
CA TYR A 55 8.81 8.31 8.10
C TYR A 55 8.78 9.83 8.34
N ARG A 56 7.60 10.46 8.28
CA ARG A 56 7.43 11.92 8.51
C ARG A 56 7.26 12.28 9.99
N LEU A 57 6.99 11.29 10.84
CA LEU A 57 6.81 11.47 12.26
C LEU A 57 8.17 11.55 12.97
N ASN A 58 8.18 12.15 14.16
CA ASN A 58 9.32 12.05 15.07
C ASN A 58 9.45 10.61 15.62
N ASP A 59 10.57 10.30 16.29
CA ASP A 59 10.86 8.92 16.69
C ASP A 59 9.82 8.32 17.67
N GLU A 60 9.33 9.10 18.64
CA GLU A 60 8.34 8.62 19.62
C GLU A 60 6.98 8.33 18.96
N GLU A 61 6.50 9.27 18.15
CA GLU A 61 5.25 9.15 17.38
C GLU A 61 5.34 8.01 16.37
N ARG A 62 6.50 7.88 15.69
CA ARG A 62 6.77 6.82 14.72
C ARG A 62 6.67 5.45 15.37
N GLN A 63 7.31 5.23 16.51
CA GLN A 63 7.24 3.94 17.20
C GLN A 63 5.83 3.61 17.67
N CYS A 64 5.09 4.62 18.17
CA CYS A 64 3.69 4.44 18.53
C CYS A 64 2.84 4.05 17.31
N PHE A 65 3.01 4.74 16.19
CA PHE A 65 2.30 4.48 14.94
C PHE A 65 2.61 3.09 14.37
N ILE A 66 3.90 2.71 14.29
CA ILE A 66 4.34 1.39 13.81
C ILE A 66 3.75 0.28 14.69
N SER A 67 3.76 0.45 16.02
CA SER A 67 3.17 -0.54 16.94
C SER A 67 1.67 -0.71 16.71
N VAL A 68 0.96 0.37 16.42
CA VAL A 68 -0.48 0.34 16.14
C VAL A 68 -0.77 -0.29 14.78
N ALA A 69 -0.01 0.06 13.75
CA ALA A 69 -0.10 -0.57 12.42
C ALA A 69 0.10 -2.08 12.52
N LEU A 70 1.12 -2.52 13.26
CA LEU A 70 1.40 -3.94 13.49
C LEU A 70 0.25 -4.66 14.20
N LYS A 71 -0.37 -4.02 15.21
CA LYS A 71 -1.57 -4.58 15.89
C LYS A 71 -2.78 -4.72 14.97
N GLN A 72 -2.88 -3.87 13.94
CA GLN A 72 -3.91 -3.96 12.92
C GLN A 72 -3.55 -4.93 11.78
N GLY A 73 -2.38 -5.58 11.84
CA GLY A 73 -1.93 -6.58 10.87
C GLY A 73 -1.00 -6.05 9.78
N PHE A 74 -0.56 -4.78 9.87
CA PHE A 74 0.33 -4.18 8.88
C PHE A 74 1.77 -4.10 9.43
N ASP A 75 2.63 -5.02 8.99
CA ASP A 75 4.06 -4.97 9.31
C ASP A 75 4.79 -3.99 8.36
N LEU A 76 5.34 -2.92 8.94
CA LEU A 76 6.06 -1.88 8.21
C LEU A 76 7.58 -2.13 8.17
N SER A 77 8.04 -3.34 8.52
CA SER A 77 9.43 -3.73 8.39
C SER A 77 9.88 -3.70 6.92
N VAL A 78 11.16 -3.36 6.68
CA VAL A 78 11.75 -3.33 5.34
C VAL A 78 11.58 -4.67 4.62
N SER A 79 11.72 -5.78 5.36
CA SER A 79 11.51 -7.13 4.84
C SER A 79 10.06 -7.39 4.42
N SER A 80 9.08 -6.96 5.21
CA SER A 80 7.66 -7.14 4.88
C SER A 80 7.27 -6.36 3.63
N ILE A 81 7.72 -5.10 3.53
CA ILE A 81 7.47 -4.27 2.35
C ILE A 81 8.14 -4.86 1.10
N ALA A 82 9.37 -5.36 1.22
CA ALA A 82 10.07 -6.00 0.11
C ALA A 82 9.36 -7.29 -0.35
N ASN A 83 8.86 -8.10 0.58
CA ASN A 83 8.11 -9.31 0.27
C ASN A 83 6.77 -8.98 -0.41
N ALA A 84 6.01 -8.04 0.15
CA ALA A 84 4.74 -7.60 -0.44
C ALA A 84 4.92 -7.02 -1.85
N LYS A 85 6.05 -6.36 -2.13
CA LYS A 85 6.39 -5.93 -3.48
C LYS A 85 6.54 -7.11 -4.44
N LEU A 86 7.30 -8.13 -4.04
CA LEU A 86 7.53 -9.33 -4.87
C LEU A 86 6.22 -10.06 -5.15
N GLU A 87 5.40 -10.28 -4.13
CA GLU A 87 4.08 -10.91 -4.25
C GLU A 87 3.14 -10.08 -5.14
N SER A 88 3.14 -8.74 -4.99
CA SER A 88 2.39 -7.84 -5.87
C SER A 88 2.84 -7.95 -7.33
N ASP A 89 4.15 -7.91 -7.59
CA ASP A 89 4.69 -7.99 -8.95
C ASP A 89 4.35 -9.35 -9.60
N GLU A 90 4.41 -10.45 -8.83
CA GLU A 90 4.02 -11.78 -9.29
C GLU A 90 2.51 -11.86 -9.59
N ALA A 91 1.65 -11.42 -8.68
CA ALA A 91 0.20 -11.48 -8.84
C ALA A 91 -0.30 -10.60 -10.01
N ILE A 92 0.32 -9.43 -10.22
CA ILE A 92 0.02 -8.58 -11.40
C ILE A 92 0.40 -9.31 -12.69
N ARG A 93 1.57 -9.96 -12.73
CA ARG A 93 2.03 -10.73 -13.89
C ARG A 93 1.09 -11.89 -14.18
N GLU A 94 0.65 -12.63 -13.17
CA GLU A 94 -0.32 -13.72 -13.32
C GLU A 94 -1.67 -13.21 -13.83
N ALA A 95 -2.18 -12.12 -13.26
CA ALA A 95 -3.42 -11.49 -13.71
C ALA A 95 -3.32 -11.02 -15.18
N TYR A 96 -2.18 -10.46 -15.57
CA TYR A 96 -1.93 -10.07 -16.95
C TYR A 96 -1.88 -11.28 -17.90
N ASN A 97 -1.17 -12.34 -17.53
CA ASN A 97 -1.10 -13.58 -18.31
C ASN A 97 -2.45 -14.29 -18.39
N ALA A 98 -3.30 -14.23 -17.37
CA ALA A 98 -4.65 -14.79 -17.44
C ALA A 98 -5.54 -14.05 -18.45
N LEU A 99 -5.29 -12.76 -18.68
CA LEU A 99 -6.06 -11.93 -19.60
C LEU A 99 -5.54 -11.98 -21.04
N TYR A 100 -4.22 -12.11 -21.21
CA TYR A 100 -3.54 -11.94 -22.49
C TYR A 100 -2.54 -13.06 -22.84
N GLY A 101 -2.38 -14.06 -21.98
CA GLY A 101 -1.39 -15.13 -22.10
C GLY A 101 -1.94 -16.41 -22.71
N HIS A 102 -3.11 -16.36 -23.36
CA HIS A 102 -3.55 -17.41 -24.27
C HIS A 102 -3.53 -16.86 -25.71
N ASP A 103 -2.84 -17.61 -26.57
CA ASP A 103 -2.72 -17.53 -28.04
C ASP A 103 -1.51 -16.75 -28.57
N ASP A 104 -0.31 -17.35 -28.43
CA ASP A 104 0.79 -17.23 -29.42
C ASP A 104 1.54 -18.58 -29.58
N ASP A 105 0.86 -19.71 -29.33
CA ASP A 105 1.43 -21.06 -29.47
C ASP A 105 1.04 -21.75 -30.79
N ASP A 106 0.39 -21.05 -31.72
CA ASP A 106 0.09 -21.55 -33.07
C ASP A 106 0.77 -20.68 -34.15
N TYR A 107 2.10 -20.54 -34.09
CA TYR A 107 2.91 -20.26 -35.29
C TYR A 107 3.53 -21.56 -35.82
N ASP A 108 2.69 -22.55 -36.05
CA ASP A 108 2.92 -23.62 -37.02
C ASP A 108 1.94 -23.40 -38.18
N ASP A 109 2.33 -22.59 -39.17
CA ASP A 109 1.80 -22.71 -40.54
C ASP A 109 2.82 -22.12 -41.53
N ASP A 110 3.44 -23.06 -42.25
CA ASP A 110 4.07 -23.01 -43.58
C ASP A 110 5.34 -22.17 -43.88
#